data_AF-A0A971JEH8-F1
#
_entry.id   AF-A0A971JEH8-F1
#
_cell.length_a   1.000
_cell.length_b   1.000
_cell.length_c   1.000
_cell.angle_alpha   90.00
_cell.angle_beta   90.00
_cell.angle_gamma   90.00
#
_symmetry.space_group_name_H-M   'P 1'
#
loop_
_entity.id
_entity.type
_entity.pdbx_description
1 polymer ?
#
loop_
_entity_poly.entity_id
_entity_poly.type
_entity_poly.pdbx_seq_one_letter_code
_entity_poly.pdbx_strand_id
1 'polypeptide(L)'
;MNINCLIDEKFSGVISIVQGGKSIFQGEYGFADKANETPNRIDTRFGTASAGKVFVATAILSLIEQNMISFDTTIGEVLKFDLKQIDPGITIRQLLNHTSGIPDYFDESVMDNYEELWVDTPNYRIRKSSDLIPLFINKPMMYPKGERFQYNSTGYVVLGLIIEELTGKAFDVYLKETIFNTCKMTDTGYFEFDRLPARCANSYIFDSERNEYRTNIYSVDAKGSGAGGAFTSAHDVEKFWTALINEELINKESLEMMFSPQVTQGCYGFGVWLLNGKIPSFQGCDPGANFITSYDLDKQLIVTILSNVDYDVELLHNKIYTALQIAI
;
A
#
# COMPACT_ATOMS: atom_id res chain seq x y z
N MET A 1 -15.89 -8.81 -24.24
CA MET A 1 -14.68 -8.20 -24.85
C MET A 1 -13.46 -9.00 -24.38
N ASN A 2 -12.45 -9.24 -25.24
CA ASN A 2 -11.26 -10.01 -24.83
C ASN A 2 -10.30 -9.09 -24.08
N ILE A 3 -10.12 -9.32 -22.78
CA ILE A 3 -9.25 -8.52 -21.89
C ILE A 3 -7.81 -8.52 -22.38
N ASN A 4 -7.36 -9.59 -23.03
CA ASN A 4 -6.01 -9.66 -23.61
C ASN A 4 -5.73 -8.55 -24.63
N CYS A 5 -6.76 -8.03 -25.33
CA CYS A 5 -6.57 -6.95 -26.30
C CYS A 5 -6.29 -5.58 -25.63
N LEU A 6 -6.45 -5.47 -24.31
CA LEU A 6 -6.20 -4.24 -23.54
C LEU A 6 -4.77 -4.17 -23.00
N ILE A 7 -4.04 -5.30 -23.04
CA ILE A 7 -2.74 -5.49 -22.41
C ILE A 7 -1.69 -5.42 -23.52
N ASP A 8 -0.77 -4.46 -23.40
CA ASP A 8 0.34 -4.32 -24.34
C ASP A 8 1.59 -5.09 -23.90
N GLU A 9 2.57 -5.19 -24.80
CA GLU A 9 3.81 -5.96 -24.60
C GLU A 9 4.74 -5.42 -23.51
N LYS A 10 4.52 -4.18 -23.04
CA LYS A 10 5.32 -3.58 -21.97
C LYS A 10 4.89 -4.06 -20.60
N PHE A 11 3.65 -4.57 -20.47
CA PHE A 11 3.17 -5.09 -19.19
C PHE A 11 3.94 -6.36 -18.78
N SER A 12 4.46 -6.35 -17.54
CA SER A 12 5.09 -7.50 -16.91
C SER A 12 4.53 -7.62 -15.50
N GLY A 13 3.77 -8.69 -15.25
CA GLY A 13 3.05 -8.83 -13.99
C GLY A 13 1.89 -9.81 -14.06
N VAL A 14 0.94 -9.62 -13.15
CA VAL A 14 -0.24 -10.47 -12.98
C VAL A 14 -1.50 -9.63 -12.96
N ILE A 15 -2.53 -10.12 -13.64
CA ILE A 15 -3.89 -9.57 -13.59
C ILE A 15 -4.82 -10.67 -13.09
N SER A 16 -5.62 -10.36 -12.08
CA SER A 16 -6.66 -11.26 -11.55
C SER A 16 -7.98 -10.53 -11.46
N ILE A 17 -9.04 -11.15 -11.98
CA ILE A 17 -10.40 -10.64 -11.94
C ILE A 17 -11.30 -11.73 -11.39
N VAL A 18 -11.95 -11.43 -10.28
CA VAL A 18 -12.81 -12.36 -9.54
C VAL A 18 -14.19 -11.72 -9.40
N GLN A 19 -15.24 -12.44 -9.77
CA GLN A 19 -16.62 -11.99 -9.61
C GLN A 19 -17.43 -13.02 -8.84
N GLY A 20 -18.07 -12.62 -7.75
CA GLY A 20 -18.87 -13.52 -6.89
C GLY A 20 -18.07 -14.73 -6.39
N GLY A 21 -16.80 -14.52 -6.03
CA GLY A 21 -15.87 -15.56 -5.58
C GLY A 21 -15.38 -16.52 -6.66
N LYS A 22 -15.60 -16.22 -7.95
CA LYS A 22 -15.10 -17.02 -9.08
C LYS A 22 -14.13 -16.22 -9.92
N SER A 23 -12.97 -16.80 -10.21
CA SER A 23 -12.04 -16.26 -11.19
C SER A 23 -12.68 -16.25 -12.58
N ILE A 24 -12.81 -15.05 -13.16
CA ILE A 24 -13.33 -14.85 -14.53
C ILE A 24 -12.23 -14.49 -15.52
N PHE A 25 -11.07 -14.04 -15.02
CA PHE A 25 -9.87 -13.80 -15.82
C PHE A 25 -8.62 -13.87 -14.96
N GLN A 26 -7.59 -14.53 -15.48
CA GLN A 26 -6.23 -14.53 -14.94
C GLN A 26 -5.26 -14.40 -16.09
N GLY A 27 -4.28 -13.49 -15.94
CA GLY A 27 -3.22 -13.30 -16.91
C GLY A 27 -1.87 -13.16 -16.21
N GLU A 28 -0.88 -13.88 -16.75
CA GLU A 28 0.50 -13.91 -16.28
C GLU A 28 1.40 -13.43 -17.43
N TYR A 29 2.15 -12.35 -17.22
CA TYR A 29 2.90 -11.69 -18.29
C TYR A 29 4.33 -11.38 -17.85
N GLY A 30 5.28 -11.54 -18.77
CA GLY A 30 6.69 -11.21 -18.53
C GLY A 30 7.37 -12.11 -17.48
N PHE A 31 8.41 -11.56 -16.86
CA PHE A 31 9.33 -12.29 -15.98
C PHE A 31 9.37 -11.68 -14.59
N ALA A 32 9.27 -12.53 -13.56
CA ALA A 32 9.58 -12.19 -12.17
C ALA A 32 11.08 -11.91 -12.01
N ASP A 33 11.91 -12.66 -12.74
CA ASP A 33 13.34 -12.45 -12.86
C ASP A 33 13.75 -12.44 -14.34
N LYS A 34 14.12 -11.27 -14.87
CA LYS A 34 14.53 -11.09 -16.26
C LYS A 34 15.87 -11.77 -16.56
N ALA A 35 16.82 -11.73 -15.63
CA ALA A 35 18.17 -12.27 -15.85
C ALA A 35 18.16 -13.80 -15.89
N ASN A 36 17.29 -14.42 -15.08
CA ASN A 36 17.13 -15.86 -15.01
C ASN A 36 15.92 -16.39 -15.80
N GLU A 37 15.28 -15.53 -16.61
CA GLU A 37 14.07 -15.86 -17.39
C GLU A 37 12.99 -16.60 -16.58
N THR A 38 12.84 -16.24 -15.30
CA THR A 38 11.82 -16.86 -14.44
C THR A 38 10.48 -16.15 -14.69
N PRO A 39 9.46 -16.84 -15.23
CA PRO A 39 8.20 -16.20 -15.61
C PRO A 39 7.42 -15.73 -14.38
N ASN A 40 6.65 -14.66 -14.54
CA ASN A 40 5.61 -14.33 -13.56
C ASN A 40 4.55 -15.44 -13.53
N ARG A 41 3.98 -15.66 -12.34
CA ARG A 41 2.94 -16.65 -12.03
C ARG A 41 1.88 -16.03 -11.13
N ILE A 42 0.67 -16.58 -11.08
CA ILE A 42 -0.42 -16.11 -10.22
C ILE A 42 -0.03 -16.06 -8.72
N ASP A 43 0.91 -16.91 -8.30
CA ASP A 43 1.46 -17.00 -6.93
C ASP A 43 2.78 -16.24 -6.74
N THR A 44 3.21 -15.46 -7.75
CA THR A 44 4.35 -14.56 -7.63
C THR A 44 4.01 -13.42 -6.67
N ARG A 45 4.98 -13.08 -5.82
CA ARG A 45 4.91 -12.03 -4.81
C ARG A 45 5.53 -10.76 -5.37
N PHE A 46 4.75 -9.70 -5.45
CA PHE A 46 5.16 -8.40 -5.98
C PHE A 46 5.29 -7.40 -4.83
N GLY A 47 6.32 -6.54 -4.87
CA GLY A 47 6.34 -5.34 -4.06
C GLY A 47 5.19 -4.42 -4.48
N THR A 48 4.41 -3.91 -3.52
CA THR A 48 3.18 -3.17 -3.80
C THR A 48 3.20 -1.72 -3.34
N ALA A 49 4.38 -1.18 -3.01
CA ALA A 49 4.54 0.21 -2.60
C ALA A 49 3.51 0.62 -1.52
N SER A 50 2.89 1.78 -1.68
CA SER A 50 1.85 2.35 -0.80
C SER A 50 0.61 1.48 -0.55
N ALA A 51 0.40 0.39 -1.30
CA ALA A 51 -0.75 -0.50 -1.06
C ALA A 51 -0.75 -1.09 0.36
N GLY A 52 0.43 -1.25 0.98
CA GLY A 52 0.57 -1.77 2.35
C GLY A 52 -0.11 -0.90 3.42
N LYS A 53 -0.41 0.37 3.11
CA LYS A 53 -1.15 1.27 4.01
C LYS A 53 -2.52 0.71 4.40
N VAL A 54 -3.16 -0.07 3.54
CA VAL A 54 -4.46 -0.69 3.85
C VAL A 54 -4.35 -1.64 5.04
N PHE A 55 -3.26 -2.40 5.15
CA PHE A 55 -3.05 -3.33 6.27
C PHE A 55 -2.81 -2.59 7.59
N VAL A 56 -2.06 -1.49 7.53
CA VAL A 56 -1.83 -0.60 8.68
C VAL A 56 -3.15 0.03 9.13
N ALA A 57 -3.98 0.53 8.21
CA ALA A 57 -5.29 1.07 8.53
C ALA A 57 -6.21 0.03 9.18
N THR A 58 -6.29 -1.19 8.63
CA THR A 58 -7.07 -2.29 9.23
C THR A 58 -6.58 -2.63 10.65
N ALA A 59 -5.27 -2.67 10.87
CA ALA A 59 -4.71 -2.92 12.19
C ALA A 59 -5.02 -1.80 13.20
N ILE A 60 -4.96 -0.54 12.78
CA ILE A 60 -5.33 0.61 13.64
C ILE A 60 -6.83 0.55 13.99
N LEU A 61 -7.70 0.26 13.03
CA LEU A 61 -9.13 0.08 13.27
C LEU A 61 -9.38 -1.07 14.26
N SER A 62 -8.69 -2.20 14.10
CA SER A 62 -8.75 -3.32 15.05
C SER A 62 -8.30 -2.93 16.47
N LEU A 63 -7.25 -2.10 16.60
CA LEU A 63 -6.80 -1.58 17.90
C LEU A 63 -7.81 -0.61 18.53
N ILE A 64 -8.53 0.17 17.72
CA ILE A 64 -9.64 1.02 18.17
C ILE A 64 -10.79 0.16 18.70
N GLU A 65 -11.16 -0.91 18.00
CA GLU A 65 -12.20 -1.85 18.45
C GLU A 65 -11.84 -2.53 19.77
N GLN A 66 -10.55 -2.79 20.00
CA GLN A 66 -10.00 -3.33 21.24
C GLN A 66 -9.92 -2.28 22.37
N ASN A 67 -10.38 -1.04 22.14
CA ASN A 67 -10.29 0.10 23.06
C ASN A 67 -8.85 0.43 23.51
N MET A 68 -7.84 0.06 22.71
CA MET A 68 -6.45 0.40 23.01
C MET A 68 -6.14 1.86 22.67
N ILE A 69 -6.85 2.41 21.68
CA ILE A 69 -6.78 3.81 21.23
C ILE A 69 -8.17 4.24 20.72
N SER A 70 -8.35 5.53 20.48
CA SER A 70 -9.51 6.06 19.78
C SER A 70 -9.08 6.88 18.56
N PHE A 71 -10.03 7.26 17.71
CA PHE A 71 -9.79 8.19 16.61
C PHE A 71 -9.24 9.55 17.03
N ASP A 72 -9.55 9.98 18.26
CA ASP A 72 -9.18 11.28 18.81
C ASP A 72 -7.92 11.21 19.69
N THR A 73 -7.42 10.00 19.99
CA THR A 73 -6.12 9.80 20.62
C THR A 73 -5.05 10.57 19.82
N THR A 74 -4.25 11.35 20.53
CA THR A 74 -3.22 12.18 19.90
C THR A 74 -1.88 11.44 19.83
N ILE A 75 -1.03 11.80 18.86
CA ILE A 75 0.30 11.18 18.74
C ILE A 75 1.16 11.44 19.99
N GLY A 76 0.97 12.57 20.67
CA GLY A 76 1.69 12.92 21.89
C GLY A 76 1.26 12.13 23.13
N GLU A 77 0.06 11.54 23.13
CA GLU A 77 -0.37 10.60 24.18
C GLU A 77 0.34 9.25 24.05
N VAL A 78 0.54 8.79 22.81
CA VAL A 78 1.10 7.47 22.51
C VAL A 78 2.62 7.51 22.46
N LEU A 79 3.20 8.31 21.55
CA LEU A 79 4.62 8.28 21.24
C LEU A 79 5.47 8.90 22.36
N LYS A 80 6.55 8.22 22.74
CA LYS A 80 7.41 8.62 23.87
C LYS A 80 8.69 9.35 23.49
N PHE A 81 8.96 9.52 22.20
CA PHE A 81 10.14 10.25 21.73
C PHE A 81 9.85 11.76 21.54
N ASP A 82 10.90 12.57 21.51
CA ASP A 82 10.80 14.02 21.31
C ASP A 82 10.31 14.34 19.89
N LEU A 83 9.07 14.82 19.79
CA LEU A 83 8.39 15.19 18.54
C LEU A 83 8.93 16.49 17.91
N LYS A 84 9.87 17.20 18.55
CA LYS A 84 10.45 18.45 18.06
C LYS A 84 9.37 19.48 17.69
N GLN A 85 9.24 19.81 16.40
CA GLN A 85 8.28 20.80 15.90
C GLN A 85 6.98 20.15 15.39
N ILE A 86 6.88 18.82 15.41
CA ILE A 86 5.66 18.12 15.02
C ILE A 86 4.59 18.35 16.08
N ASP A 87 3.39 18.78 15.65
CA ASP A 87 2.26 19.04 16.55
C ASP A 87 1.86 17.74 17.29
N PRO A 88 2.06 17.65 18.62
CA PRO A 88 1.72 16.45 19.38
C PRO A 88 0.22 16.16 19.41
N GLY A 89 -0.62 17.14 19.08
CA GLY A 89 -2.06 17.01 19.05
C GLY A 89 -2.63 16.46 17.74
N ILE A 90 -1.81 16.05 16.77
CA ILE A 90 -2.29 15.30 15.60
C ILE A 90 -3.00 14.04 16.08
N THR A 91 -4.19 13.74 15.55
CA THR A 91 -4.98 12.57 15.98
C THR A 91 -4.79 11.36 15.07
N ILE A 92 -5.14 10.17 15.57
CA ILE A 92 -5.18 8.93 14.77
C ILE A 92 -6.02 9.11 13.50
N ARG A 93 -7.20 9.75 13.61
CA ARG A 93 -8.06 10.05 12.46
C ARG A 93 -7.36 10.86 11.39
N GLN A 94 -6.61 11.89 11.81
CA GLN A 94 -5.90 12.80 10.90
C GLN A 94 -4.74 12.12 10.18
N LEU A 95 -4.09 11.14 10.82
CA LEU A 95 -3.10 10.30 10.15
C LEU A 95 -3.75 9.36 9.13
N LEU A 96 -4.84 8.68 9.52
CA LEU A 96 -5.53 7.71 8.65
C LEU A 96 -6.09 8.33 7.37
N ASN A 97 -6.60 9.57 7.44
CA ASN A 97 -7.24 10.26 6.32
C ASN A 97 -6.35 11.33 5.65
N HIS A 98 -5.05 11.39 5.96
CA HIS A 98 -4.08 12.33 5.38
C HIS A 98 -4.44 13.82 5.57
N THR A 99 -4.89 14.19 6.77
CA THR A 99 -5.18 15.59 7.15
C THR A 99 -4.29 16.10 8.28
N SER A 100 -3.22 15.40 8.64
CA SER A 100 -2.37 15.73 9.79
C SER A 100 -1.49 16.97 9.60
N GLY A 101 -1.06 17.25 8.37
CA GLY A 101 -0.06 18.29 8.10
C GLY A 101 1.36 17.95 8.58
N ILE A 102 1.59 16.70 9.01
CA ILE A 102 2.91 16.22 9.46
C ILE A 102 3.94 16.37 8.31
N PRO A 103 5.19 16.81 8.58
CA PRO A 103 6.21 16.85 7.54
C PRO A 103 6.38 15.50 6.86
N ASP A 104 6.38 15.48 5.52
CA ASP A 104 6.65 14.25 4.79
C ASP A 104 8.15 14.04 4.52
N TYR A 105 8.60 12.78 4.59
CA TYR A 105 9.93 12.40 4.14
C TYR A 105 10.03 12.39 2.61
N PHE A 106 8.91 12.12 1.93
CA PHE A 106 8.75 12.17 0.49
C PHE A 106 7.39 12.81 0.13
N ASP A 107 7.40 14.09 -0.25
CA ASP A 107 6.18 14.82 -0.60
C ASP A 107 5.88 14.69 -2.10
N GLU A 108 4.99 13.75 -2.44
CA GLU A 108 4.55 13.45 -3.82
C GLU A 108 3.92 14.65 -4.54
N SER A 109 3.58 15.74 -3.84
CA SER A 109 3.06 16.96 -4.48
C SER A 109 4.15 17.85 -5.11
N VAL A 110 5.41 17.64 -4.73
CA VAL A 110 6.57 18.42 -5.20
C VAL A 110 7.77 17.56 -5.60
N MET A 111 7.79 16.28 -5.24
CA MET A 111 8.81 15.31 -5.60
C MET A 111 8.21 14.24 -6.52
N ASP A 112 8.87 13.98 -7.65
CA ASP A 112 8.48 12.95 -8.62
C ASP A 112 9.46 11.76 -8.65
N ASN A 113 10.63 11.90 -8.03
CA ASN A 113 11.68 10.88 -8.03
C ASN A 113 11.99 10.34 -6.62
N TYR A 114 11.40 9.19 -6.28
CA TYR A 114 11.65 8.53 -4.98
C TYR A 114 13.10 8.09 -4.81
N GLU A 115 13.79 7.74 -5.90
CA GLU A 115 15.17 7.26 -5.85
C GLU A 115 16.17 8.32 -5.35
N GLU A 116 15.90 9.60 -5.62
CA GLU A 116 16.75 10.71 -5.19
C GLU A 116 16.90 10.79 -3.67
N LEU A 117 15.88 10.34 -2.91
CA LEU A 117 15.94 10.28 -1.45
C LEU A 117 17.12 9.44 -0.95
N TRP A 118 17.53 8.44 -1.74
CA TRP A 118 18.50 7.43 -1.35
C TRP A 118 19.94 7.71 -1.78
N VAL A 119 20.16 8.80 -2.52
CA VAL A 119 21.50 9.22 -2.95
C VAL A 119 22.38 9.54 -1.74
N ASP A 120 21.84 10.34 -0.81
CA ASP A 120 22.53 10.75 0.42
C ASP A 120 22.12 9.92 1.65
N THR A 121 21.06 9.13 1.54
CA THR A 121 20.53 8.28 2.62
C THR A 121 20.66 6.81 2.20
N PRO A 122 21.59 6.04 2.77
CA PRO A 122 21.75 4.64 2.39
C PRO A 122 20.48 3.83 2.67
N ASN A 123 19.72 3.50 1.62
CA ASN A 123 18.41 2.85 1.69
C ASN A 123 18.43 1.52 2.46
N TYR A 124 19.56 0.80 2.40
CA TYR A 124 19.76 -0.47 3.10
C TYR A 124 19.74 -0.34 4.63
N ARG A 125 19.80 0.88 5.17
CA ARG A 125 19.67 1.16 6.60
C ARG A 125 18.21 1.29 7.06
N ILE A 126 17.26 1.44 6.14
CA ILE A 126 15.84 1.52 6.46
C ILE A 126 15.30 0.10 6.61
N ARG A 127 15.15 -0.35 7.86
CA ARG A 127 14.73 -1.73 8.20
C ARG A 127 13.51 -1.78 9.11
N LYS A 128 13.09 -0.63 9.64
CA LYS A 128 11.89 -0.45 10.48
C LYS A 128 11.42 1.01 10.39
N SER A 129 10.17 1.26 10.76
CA SER A 129 9.54 2.60 10.71
C SER A 129 10.36 3.67 11.44
N SER A 130 11.02 3.34 12.55
CA SER A 130 11.84 4.30 13.29
C SER A 130 13.06 4.80 12.53
N ASP A 131 13.55 4.06 11.54
CA ASP A 131 14.74 4.44 10.76
C ASP A 131 14.44 5.60 9.80
N LEU A 132 13.16 5.86 9.51
CA LEU A 132 12.70 6.99 8.69
C LEU A 132 12.56 8.29 9.48
N ILE A 133 12.52 8.25 10.82
CA ILE A 133 12.36 9.44 11.69
C ILE A 133 13.33 10.58 11.33
N PRO A 134 14.64 10.33 11.10
CA PRO A 134 15.58 11.39 10.75
C PRO A 134 15.22 12.17 9.47
N LEU A 135 14.44 11.58 8.56
CA LEU A 135 14.07 12.19 7.28
C LEU A 135 12.94 13.22 7.38
N PHE A 136 12.22 13.27 8.52
CA PHE A 136 11.11 14.20 8.71
C PHE A 136 11.10 14.92 10.05
N ILE A 137 11.73 14.41 11.11
CA ILE A 137 11.58 14.92 12.49
C ILE A 137 11.99 16.39 12.69
N ASN A 138 12.92 16.89 11.88
CA ASN A 138 13.41 18.27 11.96
C ASN A 138 12.78 19.22 10.92
N LYS A 139 11.88 18.71 10.07
CA LYS A 139 11.17 19.53 9.08
C LYS A 139 10.01 20.27 9.78
N PRO A 140 9.65 21.48 9.31
CA PRO A 140 8.47 22.18 9.82
C PRO A 140 7.19 21.44 9.43
N MET A 141 6.12 21.67 10.19
CA MET A 141 4.76 21.26 9.77
C MET A 141 4.46 21.80 8.38
N MET A 142 3.82 20.98 7.54
CA MET A 142 3.47 21.37 6.17
C MET A 142 2.31 22.38 6.16
N TYR A 143 1.36 22.17 7.07
CA TYR A 143 0.19 23.02 7.31
C TYR A 143 -0.45 22.64 8.67
N PRO A 144 -1.32 23.49 9.24
CA PRO A 144 -2.11 23.17 10.42
C PRO A 144 -2.94 21.88 10.27
N LYS A 145 -2.93 21.02 11.30
CA LYS A 145 -3.71 19.78 11.29
C LYS A 145 -5.20 20.03 11.02
N GLY A 146 -5.80 19.19 10.20
CA GLY A 146 -7.21 19.24 9.79
C GLY A 146 -7.53 20.27 8.71
N GLU A 147 -6.57 21.09 8.26
CA GLU A 147 -6.85 22.15 7.28
C GLU A 147 -7.22 21.60 5.90
N ARG A 148 -6.48 20.59 5.41
CA ARG A 148 -6.69 20.01 4.09
C ARG A 148 -6.23 18.56 4.00
N PHE A 149 -6.76 17.87 3.00
CA PHE A 149 -6.23 16.59 2.53
C PHE A 149 -4.95 16.83 1.73
N GLN A 150 -3.88 16.14 2.10
CA GLN A 150 -2.66 16.00 1.30
C GLN A 150 -2.06 14.64 1.63
N TYR A 151 -2.03 13.74 0.63
CA TYR A 151 -1.49 12.39 0.78
C TYR A 151 -0.09 12.45 1.41
N ASN A 152 0.12 11.65 2.46
CA ASN A 152 1.31 11.76 3.29
C ASN A 152 1.80 10.38 3.76
N SER A 153 3.00 10.00 3.34
CA SER A 153 3.58 8.70 3.68
C SER A 153 4.08 8.66 5.12
N THR A 154 4.62 9.77 5.62
CA THR A 154 5.05 9.89 7.03
C THR A 154 3.92 9.65 8.01
N GLY A 155 2.69 10.08 7.70
CA GLY A 155 1.53 9.82 8.55
C GLY A 155 1.32 8.32 8.83
N TYR A 156 1.54 7.49 7.81
CA TYR A 156 1.44 6.03 7.93
C TYR A 156 2.68 5.38 8.56
N VAL A 157 3.88 5.96 8.41
CA VAL A 157 5.05 5.58 9.22
C VAL A 157 4.72 5.77 10.71
N VAL A 158 4.11 6.89 11.07
CA VAL A 158 3.70 7.18 12.45
C VAL A 158 2.62 6.22 12.95
N LEU A 159 1.62 5.86 12.13
CA LEU A 159 0.67 4.80 12.49
C LEU A 159 1.38 3.46 12.75
N GLY A 160 2.40 3.11 11.97
CA GLY A 160 3.25 1.96 12.22
C GLY A 160 3.95 2.03 13.59
N LEU A 161 4.54 3.18 13.93
CA LEU A 161 5.16 3.40 15.25
C LEU A 161 4.16 3.30 16.41
N ILE A 162 2.92 3.75 16.20
CA ILE A 162 1.83 3.64 17.18
C ILE A 162 1.46 2.18 17.42
N ILE A 163 1.38 1.35 16.38
CA ILE A 163 1.20 -0.10 16.53
C ILE A 163 2.33 -0.70 17.38
N GLU A 164 3.58 -0.31 17.11
CA GLU A 164 4.74 -0.80 17.86
C GLU A 164 4.69 -0.42 19.34
N GLU A 165 4.38 0.84 19.63
CA GLU A 165 4.30 1.35 21.01
C GLU A 165 3.17 0.69 21.80
N LEU A 166 2.00 0.49 21.20
CA LEU A 166 0.83 -0.08 21.88
C LEU A 166 0.97 -1.59 22.11
N THR A 167 1.62 -2.30 21.20
CA THR A 167 1.64 -3.78 21.21
C THR A 167 2.95 -4.36 21.68
N GLY A 168 4.02 -3.56 21.70
CA GLY A 168 5.39 -4.01 22.00
C GLY A 168 6.00 -4.92 20.92
N LYS A 169 5.34 -5.06 19.76
CA LYS A 169 5.79 -5.89 18.62
C LYS A 169 6.17 -4.99 17.46
N ALA A 170 7.14 -5.41 16.65
CA ALA A 170 7.38 -4.77 15.35
C ALA A 170 6.09 -4.77 14.52
N PHE A 171 5.79 -3.67 13.80
CA PHE A 171 4.48 -3.50 13.17
C PHE A 171 4.18 -4.63 12.17
N ASP A 172 5.18 -5.09 11.41
CA ASP A 172 5.04 -6.16 10.42
C ASP A 172 4.82 -7.54 11.05
N VAL A 173 5.36 -7.76 12.25
CA VAL A 173 5.07 -8.97 13.05
C VAL A 173 3.63 -8.93 13.53
N TYR A 174 3.16 -7.79 14.03
CA TYR A 174 1.77 -7.61 14.45
C TYR A 174 0.80 -7.80 13.27
N LEU A 175 1.07 -7.20 12.11
CA LEU A 175 0.26 -7.38 10.89
C LEU A 175 0.22 -8.83 10.44
N LYS A 176 1.35 -9.54 10.48
CA LYS A 176 1.39 -10.97 10.15
C LYS A 176 0.48 -11.78 11.07
N GLU A 177 0.55 -11.54 12.38
CA GLU A 177 -0.23 -12.30 13.36
C GLU A 177 -1.73 -11.99 13.31
N THR A 178 -2.10 -10.73 13.12
CA THR A 178 -3.48 -10.26 13.29
C THR A 178 -4.26 -10.15 11.99
N ILE A 179 -3.57 -9.88 10.87
CA ILE A 179 -4.18 -9.75 9.55
C ILE A 179 -3.84 -10.97 8.71
N PHE A 180 -2.57 -11.16 8.34
CA PHE A 180 -2.21 -12.13 7.31
C PHE A 180 -2.50 -13.58 7.72
N ASN A 181 -2.23 -13.95 8.97
CA ASN A 181 -2.56 -15.29 9.46
C ASN A 181 -4.08 -15.52 9.55
N THR A 182 -4.84 -14.49 9.97
CA THR A 182 -6.30 -14.56 10.12
C THR A 182 -6.98 -14.87 8.78
N CYS A 183 -6.62 -14.15 7.72
CA CYS A 183 -7.16 -14.36 6.38
C CYS A 183 -6.30 -15.28 5.49
N LYS A 184 -5.31 -15.98 6.06
CA LYS A 184 -4.46 -16.98 5.38
C LYS A 184 -3.70 -16.41 4.17
N MET A 185 -3.24 -15.17 4.27
CA MET A 185 -2.34 -14.52 3.30
C MET A 185 -0.89 -15.00 3.51
N THR A 186 -0.60 -16.23 3.09
CA THR A 186 0.70 -16.90 3.32
C THR A 186 1.84 -16.43 2.40
N ASP A 187 1.51 -15.69 1.35
CA ASP A 187 2.40 -15.09 0.37
C ASP A 187 2.56 -13.57 0.56
N THR A 188 1.99 -13.01 1.63
CA THR A 188 2.09 -11.60 1.99
C THR A 188 3.03 -11.35 3.17
N GLY A 189 3.81 -10.28 3.10
CA GLY A 189 4.66 -9.84 4.20
C GLY A 189 5.58 -8.68 3.84
N TYR A 190 6.31 -8.19 4.84
CA TYR A 190 7.32 -7.14 4.68
C TYR A 190 8.69 -7.81 4.65
N PHE A 191 9.20 -8.05 3.45
CA PHE A 191 10.46 -8.77 3.25
C PHE A 191 11.63 -7.80 3.07
N GLU A 192 12.79 -8.23 3.53
CA GLU A 192 14.04 -7.50 3.29
C GLU A 192 14.60 -7.88 1.92
N PHE A 193 15.04 -6.90 1.12
CA PHE A 193 15.55 -7.17 -0.24
C PHE A 193 16.77 -8.09 -0.28
N ASP A 194 17.59 -8.10 0.77
CA ASP A 194 18.74 -9.00 0.93
C ASP A 194 18.37 -10.39 1.47
N ARG A 195 17.08 -10.65 1.71
CA ARG A 195 16.55 -11.92 2.25
C ARG A 195 15.16 -12.26 1.68
N LEU A 196 14.93 -11.93 0.40
CA LEU A 196 13.65 -12.23 -0.23
C LEU A 196 13.36 -13.74 -0.19
N PRO A 197 12.14 -14.14 0.19
CA PRO A 197 11.71 -15.53 0.09
C PRO A 197 11.52 -15.95 -1.38
N ALA A 198 11.32 -17.24 -1.61
CA ALA A 198 11.00 -17.76 -2.93
C ALA A 198 9.75 -17.10 -3.51
N ARG A 199 9.68 -17.06 -4.85
CA ARG A 199 8.58 -16.48 -5.65
C ARG A 199 8.41 -14.96 -5.49
N CYS A 200 9.40 -14.22 -5.00
CA CYS A 200 9.41 -12.76 -5.10
C CYS A 200 9.86 -12.32 -6.50
N ALA A 201 9.08 -11.45 -7.15
CA ALA A 201 9.51 -10.75 -8.34
C ALA A 201 10.50 -9.64 -7.98
N ASN A 202 11.54 -9.50 -8.79
CA ASN A 202 12.32 -8.27 -8.82
C ASN A 202 11.49 -7.19 -9.54
N SER A 203 11.53 -5.97 -9.01
CA SER A 203 10.97 -4.78 -9.65
C SER A 203 12.02 -4.11 -10.52
N TYR A 204 11.63 -3.71 -11.73
CA TYR A 204 12.56 -3.23 -12.75
C TYR A 204 12.27 -1.79 -13.19
N ILE A 205 13.33 -0.99 -13.20
CA ILE A 205 13.35 0.37 -13.72
C ILE A 205 14.07 0.33 -15.06
N PHE A 206 13.51 1.00 -16.07
CA PHE A 206 14.16 1.12 -17.37
C PHE A 206 15.20 2.27 -17.33
N ASP A 207 16.48 1.92 -17.47
CA ASP A 207 17.57 2.87 -17.61
C ASP A 207 17.66 3.30 -19.08
N SER A 208 17.21 4.53 -19.36
CA SER A 208 17.18 5.08 -20.71
C SER A 208 18.57 5.45 -21.25
N GLU A 209 19.56 5.69 -20.38
CA GLU A 209 20.92 6.00 -20.79
C GLU A 209 21.65 4.74 -21.28
N ARG A 210 21.40 3.61 -20.60
CA ARG A 210 21.98 2.31 -20.96
C ARG A 210 21.10 1.48 -21.88
N ASN A 211 19.84 1.86 -22.06
CA ASN A 211 18.83 1.10 -22.79
C ASN A 211 18.68 -0.34 -22.24
N GLU A 212 18.69 -0.47 -20.92
CA GLU A 212 18.65 -1.75 -20.20
C GLU A 212 17.73 -1.62 -18.97
N TYR A 213 17.28 -2.76 -18.42
CA TYR A 213 16.57 -2.77 -17.14
C TYR A 213 17.54 -2.99 -15.99
N ARG A 214 17.34 -2.27 -14.88
CA ARG A 214 17.99 -2.55 -13.59
C ARG A 214 16.93 -2.82 -12.53
N THR A 215 17.29 -3.57 -11.49
CA THR A 215 16.41 -3.77 -10.34
C THR A 215 16.30 -2.49 -9.51
N ASN A 216 15.19 -2.31 -8.80
CA ASN A 216 14.95 -1.17 -7.91
C ASN A 216 15.59 -1.28 -6.52
N ILE A 217 16.51 -2.24 -6.29
CA ILE A 217 17.09 -2.55 -4.97
C ILE A 217 17.76 -1.35 -4.26
N TYR A 218 18.18 -0.32 -5.00
CA TYR A 218 18.75 0.93 -4.47
C TYR A 218 17.82 2.15 -4.61
N SER A 219 16.60 1.92 -5.08
CA SER A 219 15.62 2.96 -5.40
C SER A 219 14.47 3.03 -4.40
N VAL A 220 14.41 2.09 -3.44
CA VAL A 220 13.39 1.99 -2.39
C VAL A 220 14.02 1.57 -1.06
N ASP A 221 13.30 1.68 0.05
CA ASP A 221 13.71 1.20 1.38
C ASP A 221 14.10 -0.29 1.35
N ALA A 222 15.09 -0.72 2.14
CA ALA A 222 15.48 -2.15 2.16
C ALA A 222 14.39 -3.10 2.67
N LYS A 223 13.44 -2.58 3.45
CA LYS A 223 12.26 -3.27 3.94
C LYS A 223 11.14 -2.24 4.06
N GLY A 224 9.92 -2.63 3.68
CA GLY A 224 8.76 -1.76 3.84
C GLY A 224 8.50 -1.33 5.28
N SER A 225 7.81 -0.20 5.43
CA SER A 225 7.47 0.44 6.70
C SER A 225 5.94 0.60 6.82
N GLY A 226 5.48 1.37 7.81
CA GLY A 226 4.07 1.76 7.88
C GLY A 226 3.56 2.45 6.60
N ALA A 227 4.45 3.14 5.85
CA ALA A 227 4.08 3.82 4.60
C ALA A 227 3.81 2.88 3.41
N GLY A 228 4.26 1.63 3.43
CA GLY A 228 4.17 0.75 2.26
C GLY A 228 5.34 -0.23 2.15
N GLY A 229 5.52 -0.83 0.98
CA GLY A 229 6.60 -1.79 0.70
C GLY A 229 6.30 -3.22 1.14
N ALA A 230 5.02 -3.56 1.33
CA ALA A 230 4.60 -4.95 1.48
C ALA A 230 4.82 -5.70 0.16
N PHE A 231 5.06 -7.01 0.26
CA PHE A 231 4.96 -7.95 -0.85
C PHE A 231 3.67 -8.73 -0.72
N THR A 232 3.01 -9.02 -1.85
CA THR A 232 1.77 -9.83 -1.88
C THR A 232 1.59 -10.56 -3.20
N SER A 233 0.67 -11.53 -3.26
CA SER A 233 0.23 -12.20 -4.50
C SER A 233 -1.20 -11.80 -4.86
N ALA A 234 -1.62 -12.06 -6.10
CA ALA A 234 -3.01 -11.81 -6.52
C ALA A 234 -4.02 -12.62 -5.69
N HIS A 235 -3.67 -13.86 -5.33
CA HIS A 235 -4.50 -14.71 -4.48
C HIS A 235 -4.65 -14.19 -3.05
N ASP A 236 -3.58 -13.66 -2.47
CA ASP A 236 -3.66 -13.12 -1.12
C ASP A 236 -4.44 -11.81 -1.05
N VAL A 237 -4.39 -10.99 -2.10
CA VAL A 237 -5.26 -9.81 -2.22
C VAL A 237 -6.74 -10.21 -2.26
N GLU A 238 -7.10 -11.26 -2.97
CA GLU A 238 -8.48 -11.81 -2.96
C GLU A 238 -8.89 -12.27 -1.56
N LYS A 239 -8.00 -12.96 -0.83
CA LYS A 239 -8.28 -13.39 0.56
C LYS A 239 -8.44 -12.20 1.50
N PHE A 240 -7.60 -11.17 1.35
CA PHE A 240 -7.71 -9.94 2.14
C PHE A 240 -9.06 -9.27 1.95
N TRP A 241 -9.44 -9.02 0.69
CA TRP A 241 -10.74 -8.44 0.37
C TRP A 241 -11.87 -9.28 0.95
N THR A 242 -11.86 -10.59 0.74
CA THR A 242 -12.88 -11.52 1.24
C THR A 242 -13.02 -11.45 2.77
N ALA A 243 -11.90 -11.53 3.50
CA ALA A 243 -11.91 -11.48 4.96
C ALA A 243 -12.35 -10.11 5.49
N LEU A 244 -11.93 -9.03 4.82
CA LEU A 244 -12.29 -7.67 5.19
C LEU A 244 -13.80 -7.44 5.05
N ILE A 245 -14.42 -7.85 3.92
CA ILE A 245 -15.87 -7.67 3.70
C ILE A 245 -16.73 -8.60 4.55
N ASN A 246 -16.20 -9.75 4.96
CA ASN A 246 -16.89 -10.71 5.82
C ASN A 246 -16.73 -10.38 7.32
N GLU A 247 -16.19 -9.21 7.65
CA GLU A 247 -16.01 -8.73 9.02
C GLU A 247 -15.06 -9.63 9.86
N GLU A 248 -14.14 -10.36 9.20
CA GLU A 248 -13.20 -11.26 9.88
C GLU A 248 -12.01 -10.49 10.49
N LEU A 249 -11.72 -9.29 9.98
CA LEU A 249 -10.56 -8.47 10.39
C LEU A 249 -10.95 -7.27 11.27
N ILE A 250 -12.08 -6.64 10.94
CA ILE A 250 -12.67 -5.49 11.62
C ILE A 250 -14.18 -5.61 11.52
N ASN A 251 -14.91 -5.03 12.46
CA ASN A 251 -16.36 -5.10 12.48
C ASN A 251 -17.01 -4.23 11.39
N LYS A 252 -18.31 -4.42 11.17
CA LYS A 252 -19.11 -3.66 10.20
C LYS A 252 -18.99 -2.14 10.31
N GLU A 253 -19.00 -1.58 11.53
CA GLU A 253 -18.95 -0.13 11.74
C GLU A 253 -17.59 0.43 11.28
N SER A 254 -16.51 -0.23 11.65
CA SER A 254 -15.15 0.11 11.19
C SER A 254 -15.01 -0.03 9.69
N LEU A 255 -15.59 -1.06 9.08
CA LEU A 255 -15.59 -1.29 7.64
C LEU A 255 -16.34 -0.18 6.89
N GLU A 256 -17.53 0.20 7.36
CA GLU A 256 -18.31 1.31 6.81
C GLU A 256 -17.55 2.63 6.91
N MET A 257 -16.86 2.88 8.02
CA MET A 257 -15.97 4.04 8.15
C MET A 257 -14.78 3.98 7.18
N MET A 258 -14.16 2.81 7.04
CA MET A 258 -13.02 2.60 6.14
C MET A 258 -13.39 2.91 4.68
N PHE A 259 -14.60 2.53 4.24
CA PHE A 259 -15.08 2.71 2.86
C PHE A 259 -15.90 3.97 2.63
N SER A 260 -16.11 4.81 3.65
CA SER A 260 -16.81 6.08 3.49
C SER A 260 -15.83 7.24 3.31
N PRO A 261 -16.23 8.31 2.61
CA PRO A 261 -15.40 9.51 2.49
C PRO A 261 -15.02 10.10 3.86
N GLN A 262 -13.72 10.16 4.13
CA GLN A 262 -13.14 10.77 5.33
C GLN A 262 -12.56 12.17 5.07
N VAL A 263 -12.73 12.67 3.84
CA VAL A 263 -12.26 13.97 3.37
C VAL A 263 -13.28 14.63 2.44
N THR A 264 -13.30 15.96 2.41
CA THR A 264 -14.28 16.77 1.67
C THR A 264 -14.30 16.48 0.16
N GLN A 265 -13.15 16.12 -0.42
CA GLN A 265 -13.02 15.77 -1.83
C GLN A 265 -13.75 14.48 -2.21
N GLY A 266 -14.17 13.66 -1.24
CA GLY A 266 -14.90 12.42 -1.51
C GLY A 266 -14.05 11.25 -2.00
N CYS A 267 -12.72 11.40 -2.08
CA CYS A 267 -11.83 10.46 -2.76
C CYS A 267 -11.10 9.47 -1.85
N TYR A 268 -11.10 9.66 -0.53
CA TYR A 268 -10.29 8.88 0.39
C TYR A 268 -11.08 8.45 1.65
N GLY A 269 -10.94 7.19 2.02
CA GLY A 269 -11.45 6.59 3.26
C GLY A 269 -10.35 6.45 4.31
N PHE A 270 -10.33 5.35 5.07
CA PHE A 270 -9.18 5.01 5.92
C PHE A 270 -8.29 3.98 5.22
N GLY A 271 -7.15 4.42 4.69
CA GLY A 271 -6.20 3.53 3.99
C GLY A 271 -6.63 3.05 2.61
N VAL A 272 -7.75 3.58 2.09
CA VAL A 272 -8.31 3.25 0.78
C VAL A 272 -8.70 4.52 0.01
N TRP A 273 -8.53 4.47 -1.30
CA TRP A 273 -9.15 5.40 -2.23
C TRP A 273 -10.58 4.96 -2.54
N LEU A 274 -11.42 5.92 -2.97
CA LEU A 274 -12.80 5.68 -3.39
C LEU A 274 -12.93 6.05 -4.87
N LEU A 275 -12.75 5.07 -5.75
CA LEU A 275 -12.90 5.28 -7.19
C LEU A 275 -14.34 5.68 -7.49
N ASN A 276 -14.50 6.78 -8.22
CA ASN A 276 -15.80 7.43 -8.48
C ASN A 276 -16.60 7.72 -7.18
N GLY A 277 -15.91 7.91 -6.06
CA GLY A 277 -16.48 8.19 -4.74
C GLY A 277 -17.21 7.01 -4.09
N LYS A 278 -17.09 5.79 -4.61
CA LYS A 278 -17.87 4.62 -4.12
C LYS A 278 -17.10 3.31 -4.03
N ILE A 279 -16.21 3.04 -4.99
CA ILE A 279 -15.57 1.73 -5.10
C ILE A 279 -14.27 1.80 -4.30
N PRO A 280 -14.16 1.10 -3.15
CA PRO A 280 -12.91 1.07 -2.41
C PRO A 280 -11.81 0.44 -3.25
N SER A 281 -10.66 1.11 -3.28
CA SER A 281 -9.44 0.63 -3.91
C SER A 281 -8.23 0.96 -3.04
N PHE A 282 -7.15 0.21 -3.24
CA PHE A 282 -5.84 0.61 -2.73
C PHE A 282 -4.80 0.33 -3.81
N GLN A 283 -3.81 1.21 -3.87
CA GLN A 283 -2.86 1.29 -4.96
C GLN A 283 -1.48 1.67 -4.44
N GLY A 284 -0.47 1.42 -5.27
CA GLY A 284 0.91 1.77 -4.97
C GLY A 284 1.73 1.95 -6.23
N CYS A 285 2.66 2.92 -6.15
CA CYS A 285 3.65 3.20 -7.17
C CYS A 285 4.98 3.42 -6.45
N ASP A 286 5.95 2.59 -6.74
CA ASP A 286 7.37 2.78 -6.43
C ASP A 286 8.15 2.59 -7.73
N PRO A 287 9.43 3.02 -7.81
CA PRO A 287 10.28 2.74 -8.96
C PRO A 287 10.28 1.24 -9.33
N GLY A 288 9.75 0.92 -10.52
CA GLY A 288 9.63 -0.43 -11.06
C GLY A 288 8.56 -1.31 -10.42
N ALA A 289 7.66 -0.77 -9.60
CA ALA A 289 6.59 -1.51 -8.93
C ALA A 289 5.27 -0.74 -8.95
N ASN A 290 4.27 -1.26 -9.66
CA ASN A 290 2.94 -0.66 -9.71
C ASN A 290 1.87 -1.67 -9.31
N PHE A 291 0.92 -1.21 -8.52
CA PHE A 291 -0.12 -2.04 -7.97
C PHE A 291 -1.44 -1.27 -7.91
N ILE A 292 -2.54 -1.93 -8.28
CA ILE A 292 -3.89 -1.47 -7.97
C ILE A 292 -4.80 -2.66 -7.73
N THR A 293 -5.67 -2.53 -6.73
CA THR A 293 -6.81 -3.42 -6.57
C THR A 293 -8.05 -2.64 -6.14
N SER A 294 -9.23 -3.10 -6.58
CA SER A 294 -10.51 -2.52 -6.21
C SER A 294 -11.55 -3.60 -5.93
N TYR A 295 -12.53 -3.29 -5.09
CA TYR A 295 -13.70 -4.13 -4.85
C TYR A 295 -14.99 -3.36 -5.13
N ASP A 296 -15.74 -3.73 -6.18
CA ASP A 296 -17.12 -3.26 -6.38
C ASP A 296 -18.07 -4.14 -5.56
N LEU A 297 -18.64 -3.57 -4.50
CA LEU A 297 -19.54 -4.29 -3.58
C LEU A 297 -20.84 -4.70 -4.26
N ASP A 298 -21.40 -3.87 -5.13
CA ASP A 298 -22.68 -4.14 -5.81
C ASP A 298 -22.54 -5.30 -6.80
N LYS A 299 -21.38 -5.41 -7.45
CA LYS A 299 -21.09 -6.46 -8.43
C LYS A 299 -20.33 -7.65 -7.87
N GLN A 300 -19.90 -7.58 -6.61
CA GLN A 300 -18.96 -8.51 -6.00
C GLN A 300 -17.73 -8.77 -6.89
N LEU A 301 -17.16 -7.69 -7.44
CA LEU A 301 -16.10 -7.73 -8.45
C LEU A 301 -14.79 -7.20 -7.87
N ILE A 302 -13.79 -8.08 -7.82
CA ILE A 302 -12.40 -7.73 -7.52
C ILE A 302 -11.64 -7.63 -8.84
N VAL A 303 -10.91 -6.53 -9.02
CA VAL A 303 -9.92 -6.36 -10.10
C VAL A 303 -8.59 -6.06 -9.44
N THR A 304 -7.57 -6.90 -9.66
CA THR A 304 -6.21 -6.72 -9.12
C THR A 304 -5.20 -6.77 -10.26
N ILE A 305 -4.30 -5.80 -10.28
CA ILE A 305 -3.20 -5.69 -11.24
C ILE A 305 -1.91 -5.45 -10.46
N LEU A 306 -0.92 -6.33 -10.63
CA LEU A 306 0.42 -6.21 -10.07
C LEU A 306 1.42 -6.13 -11.22
N SER A 307 2.31 -5.15 -11.22
CA SER A 307 3.35 -4.95 -12.22
C SER A 307 4.72 -4.87 -11.54
N ASN A 308 5.71 -5.57 -12.10
CA ASN A 308 7.12 -5.48 -11.68
C ASN A 308 7.99 -4.67 -12.65
N VAL A 309 7.35 -3.77 -13.39
CA VAL A 309 7.94 -2.72 -14.23
C VAL A 309 7.11 -1.45 -14.08
N ASP A 310 7.69 -0.30 -14.40
CA ASP A 310 6.95 0.96 -14.51
C ASP A 310 5.84 0.83 -15.57
N TYR A 311 4.58 0.81 -15.10
CA TYR A 311 3.40 0.63 -15.95
C TYR A 311 2.19 1.36 -15.35
N ASP A 312 1.40 2.02 -16.21
CA ASP A 312 0.18 2.71 -15.82
C ASP A 312 -0.95 1.70 -15.55
N VAL A 313 -0.89 1.10 -14.37
CA VAL A 313 -1.89 0.10 -13.91
C VAL A 313 -3.25 0.74 -13.65
N GLU A 314 -3.32 2.04 -13.35
CA GLU A 314 -4.59 2.75 -13.18
C GLU A 314 -5.35 2.89 -14.50
N LEU A 315 -4.64 3.28 -15.57
CA LEU A 315 -5.22 3.33 -16.91
C LEU A 315 -5.68 1.96 -17.37
N LEU A 316 -4.88 0.91 -17.14
CA LEU A 316 -5.27 -0.46 -17.49
C LEU A 316 -6.47 -0.94 -16.66
N HIS A 317 -6.49 -0.65 -15.36
CA HIS A 317 -7.61 -0.93 -14.48
C HIS A 317 -8.89 -0.28 -14.98
N ASN A 318 -8.85 1.01 -15.30
CA ASN A 318 -9.99 1.75 -15.86
C ASN A 318 -10.49 1.13 -17.17
N LYS A 319 -9.58 0.80 -18.10
CA LYS A 319 -9.93 0.12 -19.36
C LYS A 319 -10.62 -1.23 -19.12
N ILE A 320 -10.08 -2.04 -18.21
CA ILE A 320 -10.67 -3.34 -17.83
C ILE A 320 -12.05 -3.13 -17.22
N TYR A 321 -12.17 -2.18 -16.30
CA TYR A 321 -13.43 -1.89 -15.63
C TYR A 321 -14.52 -1.45 -16.61
N THR A 322 -14.20 -0.53 -17.53
CA THR A 322 -15.11 -0.13 -18.61
C THR A 322 -15.49 -1.30 -19.51
N ALA A 323 -14.54 -2.16 -19.89
CA ALA A 323 -14.82 -3.34 -20.71
C ALA A 323 -15.75 -4.35 -20.02
N LEU A 324 -15.63 -4.51 -18.70
CA LEU A 324 -16.51 -5.37 -17.90
C LEU A 324 -17.90 -4.77 -17.74
N GLN A 325 -18.04 -3.44 -17.69
CA GLN A 325 -19.34 -2.76 -17.65
C GLN A 325 -20.14 -2.90 -18.95
N ILE A 326 -19.47 -2.91 -20.11
CA ILE A 326 -20.11 -3.06 -21.42
C ILE A 326 -20.54 -4.52 -21.67
N ALA A 327 -20.01 -5.47 -20.91
CA ALA A 327 -20.25 -6.91 -21.09
C ALA A 327 -21.47 -7.45 -20.31
N ILE A 328 -22.16 -6.60 -19.54
CA ILE A 328 -23.38 -6.90 -18.76
C ILE A 328 -24.55 -6.11 -19.34
#